data_AF-A0A8T3V0X3-F1
#
_entry.id   AF-A0A8T3V0X3-F1
#
_cell.length_a   1.000
_cell.length_b   1.000
_cell.length_c   1.000
_cell.angle_alpha   90.00
_cell.angle_beta   90.00
_cell.angle_gamma   90.00
#
_symmetry.space_group_name_H-M   'P 1'
#
loop_
_entity.id
_entity.type
_entity.pdbx_description
1 polymer ?
#
loop_
_entity_poly.entity_id
_entity_poly.type
_entity_poly.pdbx_seq_one_letter_code
_entity_poly.pdbx_strand_id
1 'polypeptide(L)'
;MKNQNEFEWLEFTDLGMEYLNETNRAKQRTGISRFYYGAFCSSRDFLNENKTYLDEKSEKIMTSKNVDVHRETSKIFKNHPKFKKENKGKIISKNLNKLRKMRNQADYDKTTEKPLSKMINESKRISDIILDSLKNLN
;
A
#
# COMPACT_ATOMS: atom_id res chain seq x y z
N MET A 1 -8.69 -17.79 19.67
CA MET A 1 -8.25 -18.57 18.49
C MET A 1 -8.37 -17.66 17.29
N LYS A 2 -7.30 -17.43 16.51
CA LYS A 2 -7.42 -16.71 15.22
C LYS A 2 -8.32 -17.54 14.30
N ASN A 3 -9.26 -16.88 13.62
CA ASN A 3 -10.12 -17.53 12.64
C ASN A 3 -9.24 -17.97 11.46
N GLN A 4 -9.20 -19.27 11.14
CA GLN A 4 -8.37 -19.80 10.04
C GLN A 4 -8.76 -19.23 8.65
N ASN A 5 -9.90 -18.56 8.55
CA ASN A 5 -10.39 -17.93 7.32
C ASN A 5 -10.10 -16.42 7.23
N GLU A 6 -9.45 -15.82 8.23
CA GLU A 6 -9.10 -14.40 8.23
C GLU A 6 -7.72 -14.21 7.60
N PHE A 7 -7.64 -13.35 6.58
CA PHE A 7 -6.41 -13.07 5.86
C PHE A 7 -5.73 -11.82 6.40
N GLU A 8 -4.45 -11.93 6.79
CA GLU A 8 -3.67 -10.77 7.20
C GLU A 8 -2.93 -10.18 6.00
N TRP A 9 -3.19 -8.91 5.65
CA TRP A 9 -2.53 -8.27 4.51
C TRP A 9 -1.00 -8.23 4.60
N LEU A 10 -0.44 -8.38 5.81
CA LEU A 10 1.00 -8.52 6.03
C LEU A 10 1.57 -9.80 5.44
N GLU A 11 0.77 -10.85 5.27
CA GLU A 11 1.18 -12.07 4.55
C GLU A 11 1.58 -11.77 3.10
N PHE A 12 1.01 -10.72 2.47
CA PHE A 12 1.52 -10.27 1.18
C PHE A 12 2.91 -9.66 1.29
N THR A 13 3.23 -8.92 2.35
CA THR A 13 4.61 -8.40 2.49
C THR A 13 5.60 -9.53 2.68
N ASP A 14 5.24 -10.57 3.43
CA ASP A 14 6.07 -11.77 3.61
C ASP A 14 6.31 -12.48 2.28
N LEU A 15 5.26 -12.70 1.48
CA LEU A 15 5.40 -13.26 0.14
C LEU A 15 6.25 -12.35 -0.78
N GLY A 16 6.18 -11.03 -0.61
CA GLY A 16 7.05 -10.09 -1.32
C GLY A 16 8.53 -10.27 -0.98
N MET A 17 8.85 -10.63 0.27
CA MET A 17 10.22 -10.88 0.74
C MET A 17 10.85 -12.07 0.04
N GLU A 18 10.08 -13.14 -0.20
CA GLU A 18 10.55 -14.33 -0.90
C GLU A 18 11.09 -14.01 -2.31
N TYR A 19 10.59 -12.95 -2.94
CA TYR A 19 10.98 -12.56 -4.29
C TYR A 19 12.13 -11.54 -4.38
N LEU A 20 12.66 -11.05 -3.26
CA LEU A 20 13.69 -9.98 -3.26
C LEU A 20 14.97 -10.34 -4.01
N ASN A 21 15.41 -11.59 -3.89
CA ASN A 21 16.67 -12.09 -4.46
C ASN A 21 16.46 -12.89 -5.75
N GLU A 22 15.23 -12.95 -6.26
CA GLU A 22 14.91 -13.67 -7.47
C GLU A 22 15.42 -12.91 -8.70
N THR A 23 15.88 -13.66 -9.71
CA THR A 23 16.28 -13.12 -11.01
C THR A 23 15.16 -13.23 -12.05
N ASN A 24 14.16 -14.07 -11.79
CA ASN A 24 13.00 -14.22 -12.65
C ASN A 24 12.14 -12.94 -12.62
N ARG A 25 11.92 -12.35 -13.80
CA ARG A 25 11.18 -11.08 -13.94
C ARG A 25 9.73 -11.19 -13.46
N ALA A 26 9.06 -12.31 -13.69
CA ALA A 26 7.67 -12.50 -13.26
C ALA A 26 7.56 -12.58 -11.73
N LYS A 27 8.52 -13.27 -11.08
CA LYS A 27 8.63 -13.29 -9.61
C LYS A 27 8.89 -11.90 -9.04
N GLN A 28 9.85 -11.15 -9.60
CA GLN A 28 10.13 -9.78 -9.15
C GLN A 28 8.93 -8.84 -9.31
N ARG A 29 8.21 -8.92 -10.44
CA ARG A 29 6.97 -8.16 -10.68
C ARG A 29 5.90 -8.54 -9.65
N THR A 30 5.74 -9.83 -9.39
CA THR A 30 4.84 -10.33 -8.35
C THR A 30 5.20 -9.73 -6.99
N GLY A 31 6.47 -9.78 -6.58
CA GLY A 31 6.91 -9.20 -5.31
C GLY A 31 6.63 -7.70 -5.17
N ILE A 32 6.84 -6.90 -6.23
CA ILE A 32 6.46 -5.48 -6.26
C ILE A 32 4.96 -5.32 -5.98
N SER A 33 4.13 -6.10 -6.65
CA SER A 33 2.67 -6.06 -6.48
C SER A 33 2.26 -6.49 -5.08
N ARG A 34 2.92 -7.48 -4.48
CA ARG A 34 2.65 -7.92 -3.11
C ARG A 34 3.02 -6.86 -2.06
N PHE A 35 4.16 -6.20 -2.19
CA PHE A 35 4.49 -5.06 -1.32
C PHE A 35 3.48 -3.92 -1.44
N TYR A 36 2.98 -3.64 -2.65
CA TYR A 36 1.92 -2.65 -2.85
C TYR A 36 0.61 -3.04 -2.16
N TYR A 37 0.10 -4.25 -2.42
CA TYR A 37 -1.18 -4.67 -1.87
C TYR A 37 -1.13 -4.79 -0.34
N GLY A 38 -0.05 -5.31 0.23
CA GLY A 38 0.13 -5.37 1.68
C GLY A 38 0.05 -3.98 2.33
N ALA A 39 0.80 -3.00 1.80
CA ALA A 39 0.77 -1.63 2.32
C ALA A 39 -0.59 -0.93 2.10
N PHE A 40 -1.15 -1.05 0.89
CA PHE A 40 -2.40 -0.37 0.54
C PHE A 40 -3.59 -0.92 1.32
N CYS A 41 -3.76 -2.23 1.38
CA CYS A 41 -4.88 -2.84 2.08
C CYS A 41 -4.81 -2.58 3.58
N SER A 42 -3.62 -2.71 4.19
CA SER A 42 -3.41 -2.33 5.60
C SER A 42 -3.77 -0.85 5.86
N SER A 43 -3.37 0.05 4.95
CA SER A 43 -3.69 1.48 5.08
C SER A 43 -5.19 1.75 4.93
N ARG A 44 -5.87 1.08 4.00
CA ARG A 44 -7.31 1.22 3.77
C ARG A 44 -8.10 0.71 4.98
N ASP A 45 -7.73 -0.46 5.49
CA ASP A 45 -8.45 -1.12 6.57
C ASP A 45 -8.27 -0.35 7.88
N PHE A 46 -7.06 0.17 8.15
CA PHE A 46 -6.83 1.12 9.24
C PHE A 46 -7.82 2.31 9.21
N LEU A 47 -8.04 2.91 8.04
CA LEU A 47 -9.01 4.02 7.91
C LEU A 47 -10.45 3.57 8.16
N ASN A 48 -10.83 2.40 7.65
CA ASN A 48 -12.18 1.86 7.82
C ASN A 48 -12.48 1.46 9.26
N GLU A 49 -11.56 0.77 9.91
CA GLU A 49 -11.64 0.38 11.33
C GLU A 49 -11.77 1.60 12.24
N ASN A 50 -11.04 2.66 11.93
CA ASN A 50 -11.07 3.93 12.66
C ASN A 50 -12.17 4.90 12.18
N LYS A 51 -13.03 4.48 11.24
CA LYS A 51 -14.08 5.32 10.60
C LYS A 51 -13.58 6.71 10.19
N THR A 52 -12.36 6.77 9.66
CA THR A 52 -11.67 8.02 9.35
C THR A 52 -11.87 8.38 7.88
N TYR A 53 -12.79 9.30 7.62
CA TYR A 53 -13.19 9.75 6.28
C TYR A 53 -13.17 11.27 6.18
N LEU A 54 -13.11 11.82 4.96
CA LEU A 54 -13.17 13.27 4.77
C LEU A 54 -14.60 13.81 4.82
N ASP A 55 -15.55 13.03 4.29
CA ASP A 55 -16.97 13.35 4.14
C ASP A 55 -17.75 12.06 3.80
N GLU A 56 -19.08 12.14 3.72
CA GLU A 56 -19.94 10.98 3.40
C GLU A 56 -19.63 10.35 2.02
N LYS A 57 -19.16 11.15 1.05
CA LYS A 57 -18.78 10.64 -0.27
C LYS A 57 -17.50 9.81 -0.17
N SER A 58 -16.54 10.29 0.63
CA SER A 58 -15.30 9.58 0.94
C SER A 58 -15.60 8.23 1.60
N GLU A 59 -16.51 8.19 2.58
CA GLU A 59 -16.97 6.95 3.22
C GLU A 59 -17.58 5.96 2.21
N LYS A 60 -18.50 6.43 1.36
CA LYS A 60 -19.10 5.59 0.30
C LYS A 60 -18.07 5.02 -0.66
N ILE A 61 -17.05 5.80 -1.02
CA ILE A 61 -15.95 5.31 -1.87
C ILE A 61 -15.17 4.24 -1.11
N MET A 62 -14.72 4.52 0.12
CA MET A 62 -13.84 3.64 0.91
C MET A 62 -14.46 2.29 1.28
N THR A 63 -15.78 2.24 1.43
CA THR A 63 -16.55 1.01 1.71
C THR A 63 -16.96 0.24 0.45
N SER A 64 -16.71 0.81 -0.74
CA SER A 64 -16.99 0.16 -2.02
C SER A 64 -15.81 -0.69 -2.53
N LYS A 65 -16.06 -1.50 -3.57
CA LYS A 65 -15.00 -2.21 -4.33
C LYS A 65 -14.50 -1.41 -5.55
N ASN A 66 -14.69 -0.10 -5.55
CA ASN A 66 -14.35 0.76 -6.70
C ASN A 66 -12.83 0.99 -6.80
N VAL A 67 -12.30 1.09 -8.04
CA VAL A 67 -10.90 1.48 -8.32
C VAL A 67 -10.50 2.83 -7.69
N ASP A 68 -11.48 3.71 -7.45
CA ASP A 68 -11.30 5.00 -6.81
C ASP A 68 -10.84 4.91 -5.35
N VAL A 69 -11.04 3.77 -4.67
CA VAL A 69 -10.57 3.54 -3.29
C VAL A 69 -9.07 3.82 -3.15
N HIS A 70 -8.27 3.45 -4.16
CA HIS A 70 -6.83 3.71 -4.14
C HIS A 70 -6.50 5.21 -4.09
N ARG A 71 -7.26 6.03 -4.83
CA ARG A 71 -7.06 7.49 -4.83
C ARG A 71 -7.57 8.08 -3.51
N GLU A 72 -8.73 7.62 -3.05
CA GLU A 72 -9.37 8.16 -1.85
C GLU A 72 -8.57 7.84 -0.59
N THR A 73 -8.02 6.61 -0.45
CA THR A 73 -7.13 6.22 0.65
C THR A 73 -5.96 7.20 0.78
N SER A 74 -5.22 7.44 -0.32
CA SER A 74 -4.12 8.42 -0.34
C SER A 74 -4.57 9.85 -0.02
N LYS A 75 -5.77 10.23 -0.45
CA LYS A 75 -6.34 11.58 -0.23
C LYS A 75 -6.70 11.79 1.25
N ILE A 76 -7.30 10.79 1.90
CA ILE A 76 -7.65 10.83 3.33
C ILE A 76 -6.37 11.01 4.17
N PHE A 77 -5.35 10.17 3.98
CA PHE A 77 -4.08 10.34 4.71
C PHE A 77 -3.45 11.72 4.53
N LYS A 78 -3.56 12.31 3.33
CA LYS A 78 -2.99 13.63 3.06
C LYS A 78 -3.75 14.76 3.73
N ASN A 79 -5.08 14.68 3.76
CA ASN A 79 -5.94 15.85 4.01
C ASN A 79 -6.68 15.77 5.34
N HIS A 80 -6.86 14.59 5.93
CA HIS A 80 -7.62 14.44 7.16
C HIS A 80 -6.87 15.12 8.33
N PRO A 81 -7.55 15.95 9.15
CA PRO A 81 -6.89 16.71 10.24
C PRO A 81 -6.08 15.84 11.20
N LYS A 82 -6.58 14.64 11.54
CA LYS A 82 -5.90 13.65 12.41
C LYS A 82 -4.46 13.36 11.96
N PHE A 83 -4.24 13.21 10.65
CA PHE A 83 -2.94 12.79 10.11
C PHE A 83 -2.06 13.96 9.65
N LYS A 84 -2.66 15.15 9.51
CA LYS A 84 -1.97 16.35 9.06
C LYS A 84 -1.00 16.90 10.11
N LYS A 85 -1.37 16.79 11.40
CA LYS A 85 -0.59 17.34 12.52
C LYS A 85 0.79 16.69 12.68
N GLU A 86 0.91 15.42 12.33
CA GLU A 86 2.14 14.64 12.55
C GLU A 86 3.01 14.48 11.29
N ASN A 87 2.61 15.07 10.16
CA ASN A 87 3.26 14.88 8.84
C ASN A 87 3.30 13.41 8.32
N LYS A 88 3.01 12.41 9.16
CA LYS A 88 2.91 10.99 8.83
C LYS A 88 1.88 10.71 7.74
N GLY A 89 0.74 11.41 7.77
CA GLY A 89 -0.27 11.30 6.71
C GLY A 89 0.26 11.67 5.31
N LYS A 90 1.11 12.70 5.23
CA LYS A 90 1.77 13.11 3.98
C LYS A 90 2.80 12.08 3.52
N ILE A 91 3.53 11.46 4.46
CA ILE A 91 4.49 10.38 4.19
C ILE A 91 3.74 9.17 3.60
N ILE A 92 2.69 8.69 4.27
CA ILE A 92 1.86 7.56 3.81
C ILE A 92 1.28 7.85 2.42
N SER A 93 0.63 8.99 2.24
CA SER A 93 0.03 9.38 0.95
C SER A 93 1.05 9.40 -0.20
N LYS A 94 2.22 10.01 0.02
CA LYS A 94 3.29 10.08 -0.99
C LYS A 94 3.80 8.68 -1.36
N ASN A 95 4.01 7.84 -0.35
CA ASN A 95 4.56 6.51 -0.51
C ASN A 95 3.57 5.52 -1.14
N LEU A 96 2.28 5.59 -0.78
CA LEU A 96 1.22 4.82 -1.44
C LEU A 96 1.14 5.13 -2.94
N ASN A 97 1.17 6.41 -3.30
CA ASN A 97 1.17 6.82 -4.71
C ASN A 97 2.42 6.32 -5.45
N LYS A 98 3.58 6.28 -4.77
CA LYS A 98 4.82 5.77 -5.36
C LYS A 98 4.77 4.26 -5.57
N LEU A 99 4.30 3.47 -4.59
CA LEU A 99 4.09 2.03 -4.76
C LEU A 99 3.09 1.75 -5.87
N ARG A 100 1.97 2.49 -5.93
CA ARG A 100 0.96 2.33 -6.99
C ARG A 100 1.57 2.49 -8.39
N LYS A 101 2.43 3.50 -8.58
CA LYS A 101 3.15 3.72 -9.84
C LYS A 101 4.08 2.57 -10.18
N MET A 102 4.91 2.12 -9.24
CA MET A 102 5.83 1.00 -9.47
C MET A 102 5.08 -0.31 -9.77
N ARG A 103 3.98 -0.56 -9.07
CA ARG A 103 3.09 -1.69 -9.34
C ARG A 103 2.47 -1.60 -10.73
N ASN A 104 1.96 -0.44 -11.15
CA ASN A 104 1.44 -0.28 -12.51
C ASN A 104 2.51 -0.59 -13.57
N GLN A 105 3.73 -0.07 -13.39
CA GLN A 105 4.84 -0.36 -14.31
C GLN A 105 5.20 -1.85 -14.31
N ALA A 106 5.20 -2.49 -13.14
CA ALA A 106 5.49 -3.90 -12.98
C ALA A 106 4.41 -4.82 -13.57
N ASP A 107 3.14 -4.43 -13.52
CA ASP A 107 2.03 -5.28 -13.99
C ASP A 107 1.74 -5.08 -15.49
N TYR A 108 1.84 -3.85 -16.00
CA TYR A 108 1.32 -3.51 -17.34
C TYR A 108 2.39 -3.17 -18.37
N ASP A 109 3.57 -2.68 -17.95
CA ASP A 109 4.57 -2.22 -18.92
C ASP A 109 5.46 -3.39 -19.38
N LYS A 110 5.67 -3.50 -20.69
CA LYS A 110 6.61 -4.47 -21.30
C LYS A 110 8.05 -4.23 -20.82
N THR A 111 8.40 -2.98 -20.59
CA THR A 111 9.72 -2.53 -20.13
C THR A 111 9.57 -1.58 -18.95
N THR A 112 10.50 -1.64 -18.01
CA THR A 112 10.52 -0.73 -16.84
C THR A 112 11.68 0.26 -16.96
N GLU A 113 11.47 1.51 -16.54
CA GLU A 113 12.52 2.54 -16.54
C GLU A 113 13.71 2.18 -15.63
N LYS A 114 13.43 1.43 -14.57
CA LYS A 114 14.43 0.92 -13.62
C LYS A 114 14.53 -0.61 -13.71
N PRO A 115 15.68 -1.20 -13.37
CA PRO A 115 15.78 -2.64 -13.16
C PRO A 115 14.78 -3.11 -12.10
N LEU A 116 14.07 -4.21 -12.38
CA LEU A 116 13.07 -4.80 -11.48
C LEU A 116 13.66 -5.14 -10.10
N SER A 117 14.93 -5.56 -10.03
CA SER A 117 15.64 -5.79 -8.77
C SER A 117 15.75 -4.53 -7.90
N LYS A 118 15.93 -3.35 -8.50
CA LYS A 118 15.92 -2.08 -7.76
C LYS A 118 14.50 -1.70 -7.35
N MET A 119 13.51 -1.92 -8.23
CA MET A 119 12.12 -1.61 -7.95
C MET A 119 11.53 -2.45 -6.81
N ILE A 120 11.84 -3.75 -6.74
CA ILE A 120 11.34 -4.61 -5.67
C ILE A 120 11.93 -4.22 -4.31
N ASN A 121 13.24 -3.94 -4.24
CA ASN A 121 13.89 -3.45 -3.02
C ASN A 121 13.34 -2.08 -2.60
N GLU A 122 13.11 -1.18 -3.56
CA GLU A 122 12.49 0.12 -3.30
C GLU A 122 11.03 -0.04 -2.82
N SER A 123 10.29 -1.01 -3.37
CA SER A 123 8.91 -1.31 -2.97
C SER A 123 8.84 -1.85 -1.55
N LYS A 124 9.74 -2.78 -1.18
CA LYS A 124 9.91 -3.27 0.19
C LYS A 124 10.12 -2.11 1.17
N ARG A 125 11.16 -1.30 0.93
CA ARG A 125 11.52 -0.18 1.82
C ARG A 125 10.36 0.81 1.98
N ILE A 126 9.62 1.11 0.91
CA ILE A 126 8.49 2.02 0.97
C ILE A 126 7.31 1.40 1.72
N SER A 127 7.06 0.09 1.53
CA SER A 127 6.05 -0.66 2.26
C SER A 127 6.34 -0.63 3.77
N ASP A 128 7.58 -0.91 4.17
CA ASP A 128 8.01 -0.85 5.57
C ASP A 128 7.76 0.54 6.20
N ILE A 129 8.09 1.62 5.48
CA ILE A 129 7.85 2.99 5.96
C ILE A 129 6.36 3.25 6.17
N ILE A 130 5.50 2.79 5.26
CA ILE A 130 4.04 2.96 5.40
C ILE A 130 3.56 2.19 6.63
N LEU A 131 3.92 0.92 6.75
CA LEU A 131 3.47 0.05 7.83
C LEU A 131 3.95 0.53 9.20
N ASP A 132 5.20 1.00 9.31
CA ASP A 132 5.72 1.63 10.53
C ASP A 132 4.98 2.95 10.83
N SER A 133 4.73 3.78 9.81
CA SER A 133 3.96 5.02 10.00
C SER A 133 2.53 4.73 10.50
N LEU A 134 1.88 3.67 10.03
CA LEU A 134 0.54 3.25 10.47
C LEU A 134 0.54 2.81 11.94
N LYS A 135 1.52 1.97 12.35
CA LYS A 135 1.65 1.53 13.75
C LYS A 135 1.79 2.71 14.71
N ASN A 136 2.47 3.75 14.26
CA ASN A 136 2.72 4.97 15.03
C ASN A 136 1.59 6.02 14.91
N LEU A 137 0.49 5.73 14.22
CA LEU A 137 -0.70 6.62 14.14
C LEU A 137 -1.82 6.23 15.11
N ASN A 138 -1.62 5.15 15.88
CA ASN A 138 -2.48 4.74 16.99
C ASN A 138 -2.31 5.65 18.19
#